data_AF-U1WMU9-F1
#
_entry.id   AF-U1WMU9-F1
#
_cell.length_a   1.000
_cell.length_b   1.000
_cell.length_c   1.000
_cell.angle_alpha   90.00
_cell.angle_beta   90.00
_cell.angle_gamma   90.00
#
_symmetry.space_group_name_H-M   'P 1'
#
loop_
_entity.id
_entity.type
_entity.pdbx_description
1 polymer ?
#
loop_
_entity_poly.entity_id
_entity_poly.type
_entity_poly.pdbx_seq_one_letter_code
_entity_poly.pdbx_strand_id
1 'polypeptide(L)'
;MRNKNEWQRLKRSFFYAICGIRETVKTQRNMQIHVIMALLVLLLGWFLAIPKGDVLLVFFSVFLVLILETVNTAIEKAVDLTIGDTFHPLAKAAKDAAAGAVLFGAILSVLVGIYVFLEPLWQFIQNGERRVIHTEERGEIAFLLIVALMFIFVVWLLVECFRPEKKEED
;
A
#
# COMPACT_ATOMS: atom_id res chain seq x y z
N MET A 1 -39.93 19.53 -1.15
CA MET A 1 -39.06 19.65 0.04
C MET A 1 -38.15 18.42 0.19
N ARG A 2 -37.24 18.18 -0.78
CA ARG A 2 -36.25 17.10 -0.74
C ARG A 2 -34.91 17.73 -0.35
N ASN A 3 -34.59 17.83 0.95
CA ASN A 3 -33.26 18.34 1.31
C ASN A 3 -32.76 17.93 2.71
N LYS A 4 -33.48 18.17 3.80
CA LYS A 4 -32.91 17.97 5.16
C LYS A 4 -32.49 16.52 5.45
N ASN A 5 -33.30 15.54 5.08
CA ASN A 5 -33.05 14.13 5.41
C ASN A 5 -31.89 13.53 4.59
N GLU A 6 -31.71 13.95 3.34
CA GLU A 6 -30.60 13.49 2.47
C GLU A 6 -29.26 14.03 2.96
N TRP A 7 -29.18 15.32 3.31
CA TRP A 7 -27.96 15.89 3.93
C TRP A 7 -27.64 15.24 5.28
N GLN A 8 -28.65 14.87 6.07
CA GLN A 8 -28.45 14.13 7.32
C GLN A 8 -27.93 12.70 7.07
N ARG A 9 -28.47 12.00 6.06
CA ARG A 9 -27.98 10.66 5.67
C ARG A 9 -26.55 10.70 5.16
N LEU A 10 -26.21 11.68 4.32
CA LEU A 10 -24.84 11.91 3.84
C LEU A 10 -23.88 12.21 5.00
N LYS A 11 -24.23 13.15 5.89
CA LYS A 11 -23.41 13.43 7.08
C LYS A 11 -23.17 12.17 7.92
N ARG A 12 -24.20 11.34 8.08
CA ARG A 12 -24.13 10.10 8.84
C ARG A 12 -23.25 9.05 8.14
N SER A 13 -23.28 8.93 6.81
CA SER A 13 -22.40 8.01 6.08
C SER A 13 -20.93 8.43 6.18
N PHE A 14 -20.62 9.73 6.07
CA PHE A 14 -19.27 10.24 6.30
C PHE A 14 -18.81 9.97 7.74
N PHE A 15 -19.67 10.20 8.73
CA PHE A 15 -19.35 9.89 10.12
C PHE A 15 -19.01 8.41 10.31
N TYR A 16 -19.79 7.49 9.73
CA TYR A 16 -19.49 6.05 9.80
C TYR A 16 -18.19 5.68 9.08
N ALA A 17 -17.91 6.27 7.93
CA ALA A 17 -16.64 6.07 7.23
C ALA A 17 -15.44 6.52 8.09
N ILE A 18 -15.54 7.68 8.73
CA ILE A 18 -14.50 8.20 9.64
C ILE A 18 -14.33 7.30 10.86
N CYS A 19 -15.44 6.83 11.46
CA CYS A 19 -15.38 5.85 12.55
C CYS A 19 -14.68 4.56 12.11
N GLY A 20 -14.98 4.06 10.91
CA GLY A 20 -14.32 2.90 10.33
C GLY A 20 -12.81 3.09 10.17
N ILE A 21 -12.39 4.20 9.56
CA ILE A 21 -10.95 4.53 9.42
C ILE A 21 -10.28 4.61 10.80
N ARG A 22 -10.90 5.32 11.75
CA ARG A 22 -10.34 5.48 13.10
C ARG A 22 -10.19 4.14 13.82
N GLU A 23 -11.17 3.26 13.67
CA GLU A 23 -11.14 1.93 14.28
C GLU A 23 -10.00 1.10 13.68
N THR A 24 -9.93 1.00 12.34
CA THR A 24 -8.88 0.24 11.65
C THR A 24 -7.49 0.74 12.04
N VAL A 25 -7.26 2.05 12.08
CA VAL A 25 -5.97 2.63 12.50
C VAL A 25 -5.65 2.32 13.97
N LYS A 26 -6.64 2.24 14.86
CA LYS A 26 -6.40 1.95 16.27
C LYS A 26 -6.17 0.46 16.55
N THR A 27 -6.87 -0.42 15.85
CA THR A 27 -6.84 -1.85 16.14
C THR A 27 -5.80 -2.61 15.34
N GLN A 28 -5.47 -2.16 14.13
CA GLN A 28 -4.58 -2.91 13.23
C GLN A 28 -3.16 -2.38 13.24
N ARG A 29 -2.22 -3.23 13.69
CA ARG A 29 -0.79 -2.88 13.76
C ARG A 29 -0.20 -2.57 12.39
N ASN A 30 -0.57 -3.32 11.36
CA ASN A 30 -0.11 -3.09 9.98
C ASN A 30 -0.56 -1.73 9.47
N MET A 31 -1.83 -1.37 9.69
CA MET A 31 -2.35 -0.03 9.38
C MET A 31 -1.56 1.07 10.08
N GLN A 32 -1.21 0.91 11.36
CA GLN A 32 -0.39 1.89 12.10
C GLN A 32 0.99 2.07 11.46
N ILE A 33 1.66 0.96 11.12
CA ILE A 33 2.96 0.99 10.44
C ILE A 33 2.83 1.72 9.10
N HIS A 34 1.82 1.39 8.28
CA HIS A 34 1.60 2.05 7.01
C HIS A 34 1.34 3.56 7.14
N VAL A 35 0.58 3.99 8.15
CA VAL A 35 0.34 5.43 8.42
C VAL A 35 1.62 6.15 8.86
N ILE A 36 2.45 5.52 9.70
CA ILE A 36 3.73 6.11 10.11
C ILE A 36 4.68 6.22 8.92
N MET A 37 4.81 5.16 8.13
CA MET A 37 5.66 5.14 6.93
C MET A 37 5.16 6.15 5.89
N ALA A 38 3.85 6.28 5.70
CA ALA A 38 3.23 7.31 4.87
C ALA A 38 3.70 8.72 5.27
N LEU A 39 3.64 9.03 6.56
CA LEU A 39 4.08 10.32 7.08
C LEU A 39 5.57 10.56 6.82
N LEU A 40 6.41 9.56 7.11
CA LEU A 40 7.87 9.65 6.89
C LEU A 40 8.21 9.89 5.42
N VAL A 41 7.54 9.18 4.51
CA VAL A 41 7.77 9.30 3.06
C VAL A 41 7.31 10.67 2.54
N LEU A 42 6.19 11.20 3.03
CA LEU A 42 5.73 12.55 2.66
C LEU A 42 6.68 13.63 3.18
N LEU A 43 7.18 13.49 4.42
CA LEU A 43 8.19 14.39 4.98
C LEU A 43 9.50 14.34 4.19
N LEU A 44 9.92 13.14 3.76
CA LEU A 44 11.09 12.96 2.92
C LEU A 44 10.89 13.61 1.53
N GLY A 45 9.72 13.46 0.92
CA GLY A 45 9.37 14.12 -0.34
C GLY A 45 9.42 15.62 -0.25
N TRP A 46 8.86 16.17 0.83
CA TRP A 46 8.94 17.60 1.11
C TRP A 46 10.40 18.06 1.34
N PHE A 47 11.18 17.30 2.11
CA PHE A 47 12.57 17.61 2.40
C PHE A 47 13.46 17.64 1.15
N LEU A 48 13.27 16.68 0.24
CA LEU A 48 14.02 16.55 -1.02
C LEU A 48 13.48 17.41 -2.17
N ALA A 49 12.40 18.18 -1.94
CA ALA A 49 11.79 19.06 -2.93
C ALA A 49 11.45 18.34 -4.26
N ILE A 50 10.89 17.13 -4.17
CA ILE A 50 10.49 16.35 -5.36
C ILE A 50 9.39 17.06 -6.16
N PRO A 51 9.32 16.89 -7.50
CA PRO A 51 8.34 17.60 -8.31
C PRO A 51 6.91 17.14 -8.03
N LYS A 52 5.93 18.01 -8.31
CA LYS A 52 4.51 17.80 -7.97
C LYS A 52 3.93 16.48 -8.51
N GLY A 53 4.36 16.05 -9.69
CA GLY A 53 3.93 14.78 -10.29
C GLY A 53 4.33 13.58 -9.43
N ASP A 54 5.56 13.59 -8.92
CA ASP A 54 6.05 12.52 -8.05
C ASP A 54 5.40 12.54 -6.67
N VAL A 55 5.09 13.73 -6.13
CA VAL A 55 4.30 13.84 -4.90
C VAL A 55 2.94 13.15 -5.07
N LEU A 56 2.27 13.35 -6.21
CA LEU A 56 0.99 12.70 -6.50
C LEU A 56 1.14 11.18 -6.65
N LEU A 57 2.21 10.71 -7.30
CA LEU A 57 2.49 9.27 -7.43
C LEU A 57 2.73 8.61 -6.07
N VAL A 58 3.54 9.23 -5.21
CA VAL A 58 3.79 8.78 -3.84
C VAL A 58 2.49 8.79 -3.02
N PHE A 59 1.70 9.87 -3.11
CA PHE A 59 0.43 9.96 -2.41
C PHE A 59 -0.53 8.87 -2.85
N PHE A 60 -0.63 8.62 -4.16
CA PHE A 60 -1.45 7.55 -4.72
C PHE A 60 -1.01 6.17 -4.23
N SER A 61 0.29 5.86 -4.28
CA SER A 61 0.80 4.54 -3.87
C SER A 61 0.58 4.28 -2.39
N VAL A 62 0.84 5.27 -1.54
CA VAL A 62 0.61 5.20 -0.09
C VAL A 62 -0.89 5.02 0.21
N PHE A 63 -1.74 5.83 -0.42
CA PHE A 63 -3.17 5.78 -0.17
C PHE A 63 -3.80 4.47 -0.66
N LEU A 64 -3.30 3.91 -1.76
CA LEU A 64 -3.71 2.59 -2.26
C LEU A 64 -3.42 1.49 -1.22
N VAL A 65 -2.25 1.49 -0.58
CA VAL A 65 -1.93 0.52 0.48
C VAL A 65 -2.90 0.66 1.65
N LEU A 66 -3.21 1.88 2.09
CA LEU A 66 -4.17 2.11 3.18
C LEU A 66 -5.59 1.62 2.82
N ILE A 67 -6.00 1.80 1.56
CA ILE A 67 -7.27 1.25 1.05
C ILE A 67 -7.26 -0.27 1.14
N LEU A 68 -6.21 -0.92 0.62
CA LEU A 68 -6.08 -2.37 0.61
C LEU A 68 -6.05 -2.95 2.03
N GLU A 69 -5.32 -2.33 2.95
CA GLU A 69 -5.28 -2.74 4.37
C GLU A 69 -6.66 -2.63 5.04
N THR A 70 -7.42 -1.57 4.71
CA THR A 70 -8.78 -1.40 5.21
C THR A 70 -9.73 -2.45 4.65
N VAL A 71 -9.61 -2.79 3.36
CA VAL A 71 -10.38 -3.86 2.72
C VAL A 71 -10.00 -5.22 3.31
N ASN A 72 -8.71 -5.49 3.52
CA ASN A 72 -8.24 -6.72 4.18
C ASN A 72 -8.87 -6.87 5.56
N THR A 73 -8.81 -5.83 6.39
CA THR A 73 -9.43 -5.82 7.72
C THR A 73 -10.94 -6.05 7.67
N ALA A 74 -11.63 -5.50 6.66
CA ALA A 74 -13.06 -5.70 6.49
C ALA A 74 -13.40 -7.15 6.12
N ILE A 75 -12.61 -7.76 5.23
CA ILE A 75 -12.73 -9.17 4.85
C ILE A 75 -12.45 -10.08 6.05
N GLU A 76 -11.37 -9.84 6.79
CA GLU A 76 -11.03 -10.58 8.02
C GLU A 76 -12.21 -10.57 8.99
N LYS A 77 -12.75 -9.39 9.33
CA LYS A 77 -13.88 -9.26 10.25
C LYS A 77 -15.15 -9.94 9.72
N ALA A 78 -15.43 -9.87 8.42
CA ALA A 78 -16.60 -10.51 7.82
C ALA A 78 -16.48 -12.05 7.84
N VAL A 79 -15.29 -12.56 7.57
CA VAL A 79 -14.99 -13.99 7.64
C VAL A 79 -15.06 -14.48 9.09
N ASP A 80 -14.39 -13.79 10.03
CA ASP A 80 -14.39 -14.11 11.46
C ASP A 80 -15.80 -14.13 12.06
N LEU A 81 -16.66 -13.20 11.64
CA LEU A 81 -18.07 -13.19 12.05
C LEU A 81 -18.83 -14.44 11.57
N THR A 82 -18.47 -14.99 10.41
CA THR A 82 -19.20 -16.09 9.78
C THR A 82 -18.75 -17.46 10.28
N ILE A 83 -17.44 -17.65 10.46
CA ILE A 83 -16.86 -18.93 10.89
C ILE A 83 -16.59 -19.03 12.40
N GLY A 84 -16.56 -17.90 13.12
CA GLY A 84 -16.15 -17.86 14.52
C GLY A 84 -14.74 -18.43 14.70
N ASP A 85 -14.57 -19.28 15.73
CA ASP A 85 -13.30 -19.94 16.04
C ASP A 85 -13.07 -21.25 15.26
N THR A 86 -13.95 -21.59 14.30
CA THR A 86 -13.82 -22.83 13.52
C THR A 86 -13.02 -22.63 12.24
N PHE A 87 -12.12 -23.57 11.95
CA PHE A 87 -11.33 -23.53 10.72
C PHE A 87 -12.18 -23.96 9.50
N HIS A 88 -12.13 -23.17 8.43
CA HIS A 88 -12.73 -23.52 7.14
C HIS A 88 -11.74 -23.24 5.99
N PRO A 89 -11.47 -24.19 5.07
CA PRO A 89 -10.51 -24.00 3.98
C PRO A 89 -10.79 -22.76 3.11
N LEU A 90 -12.07 -22.51 2.77
CA LEU A 90 -12.45 -21.29 2.02
C LEU A 90 -12.23 -20.00 2.81
N ALA A 91 -12.38 -20.02 4.13
CA ALA A 91 -12.13 -18.86 4.97
C ALA A 91 -10.63 -18.51 5.00
N LYS A 92 -9.78 -19.55 5.09
CA LYS A 92 -8.34 -19.40 4.93
C LYS A 92 -8.01 -18.79 3.54
N ALA A 93 -8.52 -19.38 2.46
CA ALA A 93 -8.26 -18.88 1.11
C ALA A 93 -8.70 -17.42 0.90
N ALA A 94 -9.84 -17.01 1.46
CA ALA A 94 -10.31 -15.62 1.38
C ALA A 94 -9.40 -14.65 2.12
N LYS A 95 -8.94 -15.00 3.33
CA LYS A 95 -7.99 -14.20 4.11
C LYS A 95 -6.63 -14.12 3.43
N ASP A 96 -6.12 -15.25 2.93
CA ASP A 96 -4.84 -15.32 2.24
C ASP A 96 -4.86 -14.45 0.96
N ALA A 97 -5.96 -14.47 0.20
CA ALA A 97 -6.13 -13.63 -0.98
C ALA A 97 -6.18 -12.12 -0.63
N ALA A 98 -6.87 -11.76 0.46
CA ALA A 98 -6.94 -10.38 0.92
C ALA A 98 -5.56 -9.87 1.39
N ALA A 99 -4.82 -10.68 2.14
CA ALA A 99 -3.43 -10.37 2.53
C ALA A 99 -2.51 -10.27 1.30
N GLY A 100 -2.69 -11.14 0.30
CA GLY A 100 -1.97 -11.08 -0.98
C GLY A 100 -2.21 -9.77 -1.73
N ALA A 101 -3.44 -9.24 -1.70
CA ALA A 101 -3.75 -7.94 -2.30
C ALA A 101 -2.97 -6.79 -1.62
N VAL A 102 -2.90 -6.78 -0.28
CA VAL A 102 -2.08 -5.82 0.48
C VAL A 102 -0.61 -5.93 0.09
N LEU A 103 -0.09 -7.16 -0.05
CA LEU A 103 1.30 -7.39 -0.46
C LEU A 103 1.61 -6.80 -1.84
N PHE A 104 0.73 -6.97 -2.83
CA PHE A 104 0.89 -6.34 -4.15
C PHE A 104 0.92 -4.81 -4.04
N GLY A 105 0.03 -4.22 -3.24
CA GLY A 105 0.03 -2.78 -2.98
C GLY A 105 1.34 -2.30 -2.33
N ALA A 106 1.84 -3.04 -1.35
CA ALA A 106 3.09 -2.72 -0.66
C ALA A 106 4.29 -2.77 -1.61
N ILE A 107 4.37 -3.79 -2.48
CA ILE A 107 5.41 -3.90 -3.51
C ILE A 107 5.35 -2.70 -4.45
N LEU A 108 4.17 -2.34 -4.96
CA LEU A 108 4.00 -1.16 -5.81
C LEU A 108 4.49 0.10 -5.10
N SER A 109 4.14 0.29 -3.83
CA SER A 109 4.58 1.45 -3.06
C SER A 109 6.10 1.51 -2.89
N VAL A 110 6.77 0.37 -2.74
CA VAL A 110 8.24 0.32 -2.70
C VAL A 110 8.84 0.69 -4.05
N LEU A 111 8.30 0.16 -5.16
CA LEU A 111 8.78 0.48 -6.50
C LEU A 111 8.63 1.96 -6.84
N VAL A 112 7.49 2.57 -6.50
CA VAL A 112 7.27 4.02 -6.62
C VAL A 112 8.26 4.79 -5.74
N GLY A 113 8.52 4.32 -4.52
CA GLY A 113 9.51 4.91 -3.62
C GLY A 113 10.91 4.90 -4.23
N ILE A 114 11.35 3.78 -4.81
CA ILE A 114 12.63 3.67 -5.51
C ILE A 114 12.67 4.65 -6.69
N TYR A 115 11.61 4.67 -7.51
CA TYR A 115 11.54 5.57 -8.67
C TYR A 115 11.68 7.04 -8.28
N VAL A 116 10.97 7.45 -7.24
CA VAL A 116 10.86 8.85 -6.86
C VAL A 116 12.05 9.33 -6.05
N PHE A 117 12.54 8.52 -5.11
CA PHE A 117 13.50 8.95 -4.10
C PHE A 117 14.95 8.60 -4.40
N LEU A 118 15.22 7.59 -5.25
CA LEU A 118 16.60 7.09 -5.42
C LEU A 118 17.57 8.20 -5.83
N GLU A 119 17.24 8.96 -6.88
CA GLU A 119 18.14 9.98 -7.40
C GLU A 119 18.20 11.25 -6.55
N PRO A 120 17.06 11.85 -6.11
CA PRO A 120 17.13 13.00 -5.21
C PRO A 120 17.91 12.69 -3.93
N LEU A 121 17.75 11.48 -3.37
CA LEU A 121 18.48 11.06 -2.19
C LEU A 121 19.97 10.87 -2.48
N TRP A 122 20.31 10.22 -3.60
CA TRP A 122 21.69 10.01 -4.02
C TRP A 122 22.44 11.34 -4.23
N GLN A 123 21.82 12.29 -4.93
CA GLN A 123 22.41 13.61 -5.15
C GLN A 123 22.56 14.40 -3.84
N PHE A 124 21.56 14.34 -2.95
CA PHE A 124 21.64 14.98 -1.65
C PHE A 124 22.80 14.41 -0.81
N ILE A 125 23.01 13.09 -0.83
CA ILE A 125 24.12 12.45 -0.12
C ILE A 125 25.48 12.86 -0.71
N GLN A 126 25.60 12.97 -2.03
CA GLN A 126 26.86 13.33 -2.68
C GLN A 126 27.22 14.80 -2.53
N ASN A 127 26.26 15.69 -2.76
CA ASN A 127 26.53 17.12 -2.95
C ASN A 127 26.07 17.96 -1.76
N GLY A 128 25.26 17.42 -0.85
CA GLY A 128 24.62 18.16 0.25
C GLY A 128 23.60 19.21 -0.21
N GLU A 129 23.39 19.34 -1.52
CA GLU A 129 22.52 20.33 -2.12
C GLU A 129 21.12 19.76 -2.36
N ARG A 130 20.10 20.57 -2.07
CA ARG A 130 18.71 20.29 -2.45
C ARG A 130 18.49 20.82 -3.85
N ARG A 131 18.56 19.95 -4.85
CA ARG A 131 18.20 20.27 -6.24
C ARG A 131 16.87 19.62 -6.59
N VAL A 132 15.97 20.41 -7.15
CA VAL A 132 14.71 19.88 -7.71
C VAL A 132 15.07 19.18 -9.00
N ILE A 133 15.07 17.85 -8.99
CA ILE A 133 15.27 17.03 -10.18
C ILE A 133 13.93 17.00 -10.93
N HIS A 134 13.90 17.57 -12.14
CA HIS A 134 12.75 17.40 -13.02
C HIS A 134 12.70 15.96 -13.53
N THR A 135 11.50 15.41 -13.72
CA THR A 135 11.30 14.01 -14.15
C THR A 135 12.09 13.65 -15.41
N GLU A 136 12.36 14.62 -16.29
CA GLU A 136 13.12 14.43 -17.54
C GLU A 136 14.64 14.29 -17.34
N GLU A 137 15.17 14.76 -16.21
CA GLU A 137 16.59 14.63 -15.87
C GLU A 137 16.88 13.35 -15.07
N ARG A 138 15.86 12.50 -14.87
CA ARG A 138 16.06 11.24 -14.15
C ARG A 138 16.91 10.28 -14.97
N GLY A 139 17.95 9.75 -14.33
CA GLY A 139 18.78 8.69 -14.87
C GLY A 139 18.02 7.39 -15.12
N GLU A 140 18.48 6.62 -16.10
CA GLU A 140 17.88 5.34 -16.48
C GLU A 140 18.03 4.26 -15.38
N ILE A 141 18.88 4.50 -14.38
CA ILE A 141 19.23 3.53 -13.32
C ILE A 141 17.99 3.15 -12.50
N ALA A 142 17.20 4.12 -12.04
CA ALA A 142 16.02 3.83 -11.23
C ALA A 142 15.00 2.98 -12.02
N PHE A 143 14.82 3.30 -13.31
CA PHE A 143 13.93 2.57 -14.20
C PHE A 143 14.41 1.14 -14.42
N LEU A 144 15.69 0.93 -14.75
CA LEU A 144 16.27 -0.40 -14.95
C LEU A 144 16.21 -1.25 -13.68
N LEU A 145 16.45 -0.66 -12.51
CA LEU A 145 16.32 -1.34 -11.23
C LEU A 145 14.87 -1.81 -10.98
N ILE A 146 13.88 -0.96 -11.29
CA ILE A 146 12.46 -1.34 -11.16
C ILE A 146 12.10 -2.47 -12.11
N VAL A 147 12.53 -2.40 -13.37
CA VAL A 147 12.31 -3.47 -14.35
C VAL A 147 12.94 -4.77 -13.89
N ALA A 148 14.17 -4.74 -13.37
CA ALA A 148 14.86 -5.90 -12.83
C ALA A 148 14.13 -6.49 -11.61
N LEU A 149 13.73 -5.65 -10.64
CA LEU A 149 12.98 -6.09 -9.46
C LEU A 149 11.62 -6.68 -9.83
N MET A 150 10.91 -6.07 -10.79
CA MET A 150 9.66 -6.61 -11.32
C MET A 150 9.87 -7.96 -12.00
N PHE A 151 10.93 -8.10 -12.81
CA PHE A 151 11.23 -9.36 -13.46
C PHE A 151 11.51 -10.46 -12.44
N ILE A 152 12.35 -10.17 -11.44
CA ILE A 152 12.63 -11.10 -10.32
C ILE A 152 11.34 -11.49 -9.61
N PHE A 153 10.49 -10.51 -9.30
CA PHE A 153 9.21 -10.74 -8.64
C PHE A 153 8.28 -11.63 -9.48
N VAL A 154 8.16 -11.38 -10.77
CA VAL A 154 7.33 -12.19 -11.68
C VAL A 154 7.88 -13.61 -11.80
N VAL A 155 9.19 -13.77 -11.96
CA VAL A 155 9.82 -15.10 -11.99
C VAL A 155 9.58 -15.85 -10.67
N TRP A 156 9.77 -15.18 -9.54
CA TRP A 156 9.47 -15.76 -8.23
C TRP A 156 8.00 -16.18 -8.11
N LEU A 157 7.06 -15.34 -8.54
CA LEU A 157 5.63 -15.62 -8.52
C LEU A 157 5.28 -16.82 -9.40
N LEU A 158 5.88 -16.93 -10.59
CA LEU A 158 5.70 -18.08 -11.47
C LEU A 158 6.25 -19.35 -10.82
N VAL A 159 7.45 -19.31 -10.25
CA VAL A 159 8.04 -20.46 -9.55
C VAL A 159 7.16 -20.91 -8.38
N GLU A 160 6.61 -19.97 -7.61
CA GLU A 160 5.69 -20.28 -6.51
C GLU A 160 4.38 -20.89 -7.01
N CYS A 161 3.82 -20.33 -8.09
CA CYS A 161 2.60 -20.84 -8.74
C CYS A 161 2.76 -22.27 -9.28
N PHE A 162 3.98 -22.66 -9.69
CA PHE A 162 4.28 -24.02 -10.17
C PHE A 162 4.95 -24.91 -9.11
N ARG A 163 5.09 -24.45 -7.86
CA ARG A 163 5.65 -25.27 -6.79
C ARG A 163 4.65 -26.41 -6.46
N PRO A 164 5.06 -27.69 -6.55
CA PRO A 164 4.19 -28.78 -6.20
C PRO A 164 3.82 -28.71 -4.72
N GLU A 165 2.54 -28.92 -4.40
CA GLU A 165 2.08 -29.03 -3.02
C GLU A 165 2.84 -30.17 -2.34
N LYS A 166 3.51 -29.89 -1.21
CA LYS A 166 4.03 -30.95 -0.36
C LYS A 166 2.83 -31.70 0.20
N LYS A 167 2.70 -32.99 -0.14
CA LYS A 167 1.82 -33.88 0.61
C LYS A 167 2.34 -33.90 2.04
N GLU A 168 1.59 -33.32 2.97
CA GLU A 168 1.81 -33.57 4.39
C GLU A 168 1.58 -35.06 4.61
N GLU A 169 2.64 -35.80 4.94
CA GLU A 169 2.54 -37.19 5.37
C GLU A 169 1.91 -37.20 6.77
N ASP A 170 0.73 -37.82 6.88
CA ASP A 170 0.00 -38.10 8.12
C ASP A 170 0.82 -38.95 9.11
#